data_AF-A0A1I8H970-F1
#
_entry.id   AF-A0A1I8H970-F1
#
_cell.length_a   1.000
_cell.length_b   1.000
_cell.length_c   1.000
_cell.angle_alpha   90.00
_cell.angle_beta   90.00
_cell.angle_gamma   90.00
#
_symmetry.space_group_name_H-M   'P 1'
#
loop_
_entity.id
_entity.type
_entity.pdbx_description
1 polymer ?
#
loop_
_entity_poly.entity_id
_entity_poly.type
_entity_poly.pdbx_seq_one_letter_code
_entity_poly.pdbx_strand_id
1 'polypeptide(L)'
;MGGDKKEKKKKKHREAELADSVGEMHTSENFIIQPSERVASLDASHWPILLKNFDKLNVRTNHYTPLPFGCCPLKRPIKDYVSSGVINLDKPSNPSSHEVVSWVKQILKVDKTGHSGTLDPKVTGCLIVCIGRATRLVKSQQSAGKEYVAIFKLHSLVKDEKRLLAAVETLTGALFQRPPLISSVKRQLRIRTVYKSKLLEYNANRGIGILWLDCEAGTYVRTLCVHLGLLLGVGGQMIELRRVRSGLHKEKDNLVTMHDVLDAQWMYENHKDESYLRRSIRPLECLLTGHKRVFVKDSAVNAVCYGARILLPGVLRYEDGISVGEEIVVCTTKGEAICIAIAQMTTAVMASCDHGMVAKSKRVIMERDTYPRKWGLGNRAVEKKKLIAAGLLGKFGKPNDKTPKEWLQHCPPLEQSGSATKRPPKSLRRRTRPILIRQIPIDRLLAR
;
A
#
# COMPACT_ATOMS: atom_id res chain seq x y z
N MET A 1 -18.79 16.03 67.63
CA MET A 1 -18.11 14.78 67.20
C MET A 1 -18.04 14.67 65.67
N GLY A 2 -17.35 15.60 64.99
CA GLY A 2 -17.33 15.70 63.52
C GLY A 2 -15.95 15.57 62.86
N GLY A 3 -14.88 15.31 63.64
CA GLY A 3 -13.49 15.26 63.14
C GLY A 3 -13.02 13.89 62.65
N ASP A 4 -13.44 12.79 63.30
CA ASP A 4 -12.84 11.45 63.08
C ASP A 4 -13.19 10.77 61.75
N LYS A 5 -14.29 11.17 61.09
CA LYS A 5 -14.69 10.56 59.81
C LYS A 5 -13.90 11.10 58.61
N LYS A 6 -13.34 12.32 58.69
CA LYS A 6 -12.56 12.92 57.60
C LYS A 6 -11.11 12.44 57.60
N GLU A 7 -10.52 12.23 58.78
CA GLU A 7 -9.17 11.65 58.90
C GLU A 7 -9.12 10.16 58.53
N LYS A 8 -10.12 9.36 58.94
CA LYS A 8 -10.20 7.95 58.52
C LYS A 8 -10.38 7.77 57.01
N LYS A 9 -11.08 8.69 56.33
CA LYS A 9 -11.22 8.66 54.86
C LYS A 9 -9.92 9.03 54.14
N LYS A 10 -9.15 9.98 54.68
CA LYS A 10 -7.85 10.40 54.11
C LYS A 10 -6.75 9.36 54.35
N LYS A 11 -6.80 8.64 55.48
CA LYS A 11 -5.89 7.53 55.80
C LYS A 11 -6.15 6.29 54.93
N LYS A 12 -7.42 5.92 54.71
CA LYS A 12 -7.81 4.86 53.77
C LYS A 12 -7.42 5.14 52.32
N HIS A 13 -7.45 6.40 51.89
CA HIS A 13 -7.05 6.77 50.53
C HIS A 13 -5.53 6.74 50.33
N ARG A 14 -4.75 7.04 51.38
CA ARG A 14 -3.28 6.93 51.36
C ARG A 14 -2.78 5.49 51.48
N GLU A 15 -3.49 4.62 52.20
CA GLU A 15 -3.18 3.18 52.27
C GLU A 15 -3.53 2.45 50.97
N ALA A 16 -4.55 2.90 50.22
CA ALA A 16 -4.89 2.34 48.91
C ALA A 16 -3.92 2.74 47.78
N GLU A 17 -3.18 3.85 47.93
CA GLU A 17 -2.19 4.31 46.93
C GLU A 17 -0.78 3.73 47.15
N LEU A 18 -0.54 3.05 48.28
CA LEU A 18 0.75 2.45 48.65
C LEU A 18 0.77 0.92 48.63
N ALA A 19 -0.34 0.28 48.25
CA ALA A 19 -0.55 -1.17 48.32
C ALA A 19 -0.45 -1.93 46.98
N ASP A 20 0.24 -1.39 45.97
CA ASP A 20 0.56 -2.10 44.72
C ASP A 20 2.07 -2.10 44.44
N SER A 21 2.84 -2.52 45.45
CA SER A 21 4.20 -3.00 45.20
C SER A 21 4.12 -4.39 44.57
N VAL A 22 4.60 -4.52 43.33
CA VAL A 22 4.68 -5.79 42.57
C VAL A 22 5.29 -6.94 43.41
N GLY A 23 6.12 -6.61 44.41
CA GLY A 23 6.72 -7.58 45.33
C GLY A 23 5.75 -8.21 46.33
N GLU A 24 4.72 -7.49 46.80
CA GLU A 24 3.74 -8.05 47.75
C GLU A 24 2.72 -8.96 47.04
N MET A 25 2.31 -8.59 45.82
CA MET A 25 1.47 -9.43 44.95
C MET A 25 2.12 -10.80 44.64
N HIS A 26 3.45 -10.84 44.55
CA HIS A 26 4.20 -12.08 44.33
C HIS A 26 4.21 -13.04 45.51
N THR A 27 3.93 -12.54 46.73
CA THR A 27 4.07 -13.32 47.97
C THR A 27 2.71 -13.79 48.50
N SER A 28 1.62 -13.06 48.20
CA SER A 28 0.26 -13.39 48.66
C SER A 28 -0.55 -14.25 47.70
N GLU A 29 -0.27 -14.20 46.39
CA GLU A 29 -1.05 -14.93 45.38
C GLU A 29 -0.33 -16.20 44.91
N ASN A 30 -0.98 -17.34 45.06
CA ASN A 30 -0.58 -18.55 44.35
C ASN A 30 -0.92 -18.37 42.87
N PHE A 31 0.07 -18.02 42.04
CA PHE A 31 -0.06 -17.99 40.57
C PHE A 31 -0.09 -19.42 39.99
N ILE A 32 -1.13 -20.17 40.33
CA ILE A 32 -1.43 -21.46 39.72
C ILE A 32 -2.39 -21.18 38.56
N ILE A 33 -1.95 -21.47 37.35
CA ILE A 33 -2.81 -21.43 36.16
C ILE A 33 -3.89 -22.49 36.36
N GLN A 34 -5.12 -22.07 36.64
CA GLN A 34 -6.27 -22.95 36.71
C GLN A 34 -6.52 -23.53 35.30
N PRO A 35 -6.70 -24.85 35.16
CA PRO A 35 -7.08 -25.44 33.88
C PRO A 35 -8.46 -24.89 33.48
N SER A 36 -8.53 -24.26 32.31
CA SER A 36 -9.79 -23.77 31.74
C SER A 36 -9.97 -24.37 30.35
N GLU A 37 -11.16 -24.88 30.07
CA GLU A 37 -11.57 -25.42 28.75
C GLU A 37 -11.84 -24.32 27.71
N ARG A 38 -11.61 -23.04 28.07
CA ARG A 38 -11.80 -21.92 27.14
C ARG A 38 -10.64 -21.91 26.15
N VAL A 39 -10.95 -22.20 24.89
CA VAL A 39 -10.05 -21.92 23.76
C VAL A 39 -9.66 -20.45 23.86
N ALA A 40 -8.41 -20.15 24.17
CA ALA A 40 -7.94 -18.78 24.29
C ALA A 40 -8.12 -18.07 22.94
N SER A 41 -9.15 -17.23 22.83
CA SER A 41 -9.35 -16.36 21.69
C SER A 41 -8.29 -15.26 21.79
N LEU A 42 -7.25 -15.34 20.96
CA LEU A 42 -6.24 -14.29 20.83
C LEU A 42 -6.94 -12.99 20.41
N ASP A 43 -6.98 -11.98 21.28
CA ASP A 43 -7.43 -10.64 20.87
C ASP A 43 -6.29 -9.92 20.14
N ALA A 44 -6.34 -9.96 18.82
CA ALA A 44 -5.37 -9.30 17.94
C ALA A 44 -5.85 -7.92 17.45
N SER A 45 -6.87 -7.33 18.08
CA SER A 45 -7.42 -6.03 17.68
C SER A 45 -6.41 -4.89 17.83
N HIS A 46 -5.52 -5.00 18.81
CA HIS A 46 -4.46 -4.03 19.11
C HIS A 46 -3.15 -4.27 18.34
N TRP A 47 -3.08 -5.33 17.53
CA TRP A 47 -1.86 -5.67 16.81
C TRP A 47 -1.55 -4.63 15.70
N PRO A 48 -0.27 -4.39 15.42
CA PRO A 48 0.13 -3.29 14.56
C PRO A 48 -0.12 -3.56 13.07
N ILE A 49 -0.61 -2.54 12.37
CA ILE A 49 -0.61 -2.43 10.90
C ILE A 49 -1.32 -3.62 10.21
N LEU A 50 -0.60 -4.49 9.49
CA LEU A 50 -1.17 -5.61 8.73
C LEU A 50 -1.53 -6.79 9.62
N LEU A 51 -1.02 -6.83 10.85
CA LEU A 51 -1.35 -7.84 11.85
C LEU A 51 -2.61 -7.49 12.66
N LYS A 52 -3.19 -6.31 12.46
CA LYS A 52 -4.42 -5.91 13.14
C LYS A 52 -5.57 -6.87 12.81
N ASN A 53 -6.35 -7.30 13.80
CA ASN A 53 -7.47 -8.23 13.61
C ASN A 53 -7.03 -9.56 12.93
N PHE A 54 -5.87 -10.10 13.31
CA PHE A 54 -5.34 -11.35 12.75
C PHE A 54 -6.18 -12.59 13.11
N ASP A 55 -6.94 -12.49 14.20
CA ASP A 55 -7.92 -13.46 14.70
C ASP A 55 -9.12 -13.62 13.77
N LYS A 56 -9.55 -12.54 13.09
CA LYS A 56 -10.71 -12.53 12.18
C LYS A 56 -10.45 -13.17 10.82
N LEU A 57 -9.22 -13.64 10.58
CA LEU A 57 -8.84 -14.23 9.30
C LEU A 57 -9.24 -15.71 9.24
N ASN A 58 -9.70 -16.15 8.08
CA ASN A 58 -10.00 -17.55 7.82
C ASN A 58 -8.73 -18.39 7.88
N VAL A 59 -8.77 -19.48 8.64
CA VAL A 59 -7.65 -20.39 8.83
C VAL A 59 -7.71 -21.51 7.80
N ARG A 60 -6.67 -21.66 6.96
CA ARG A 60 -6.51 -22.86 6.12
C ARG A 60 -5.72 -23.93 6.83
N THR A 61 -4.56 -23.56 7.39
CA THR A 61 -3.69 -24.47 8.14
C THR A 61 -3.05 -23.71 9.29
N ASN A 62 -3.05 -24.28 10.49
CA ASN A 62 -2.29 -23.74 11.63
C ASN A 62 -0.87 -24.31 11.71
N HIS A 63 -0.59 -25.39 10.98
CA HIS A 63 0.72 -26.04 10.99
C HIS A 63 1.67 -25.41 9.98
N TYR A 64 2.73 -24.79 10.48
CA TYR A 64 3.87 -24.34 9.71
C TYR A 64 5.13 -24.34 10.57
N THR A 65 6.30 -24.38 9.93
CA THR A 65 7.58 -24.26 10.62
C THR A 65 8.05 -22.81 10.54
N PRO A 66 7.99 -22.03 11.65
CA PRO A 66 8.44 -20.65 11.64
C PRO A 66 9.95 -20.62 11.38
N LEU A 67 10.39 -19.67 10.57
CA LEU A 67 11.81 -19.47 10.29
C LEU A 67 12.33 -18.23 11.02
N PRO A 68 13.59 -18.24 11.51
CA PRO A 68 14.14 -17.11 12.25
C PRO A 68 14.40 -15.87 11.37
N PHE A 69 14.34 -16.00 10.04
CA PHE A 69 14.65 -14.91 9.09
C PHE A 69 13.53 -13.89 8.94
N GLY A 70 13.87 -12.63 8.68
CA GLY A 70 12.89 -11.54 8.61
C GLY A 70 12.43 -11.08 10.00
N CYS A 71 11.70 -9.97 10.06
CA CYS A 71 11.32 -9.34 11.33
C CYS A 71 10.01 -8.57 11.21
N CYS A 72 9.31 -8.43 12.34
CA CYS A 72 8.10 -7.60 12.41
C CYS A 72 8.43 -6.17 11.96
N PRO A 73 7.60 -5.50 11.13
CA PRO A 73 7.91 -4.19 10.56
C PRO A 73 8.37 -3.13 11.57
N LEU A 74 7.79 -3.10 12.78
CA LEU A 74 8.14 -2.14 13.83
C LEU A 74 9.46 -2.47 14.54
N LYS A 75 9.87 -3.75 14.55
CA LYS A 75 11.08 -4.24 15.22
C LYS A 75 12.27 -4.41 14.26
N ARG A 76 12.19 -3.84 13.05
CA ARG A 76 13.31 -3.85 12.10
C ARG A 76 14.52 -3.13 12.68
N PRO A 77 15.76 -3.61 12.42
CA PRO A 77 16.97 -2.81 12.62
C PRO A 77 16.84 -1.46 11.92
N ILE A 78 17.39 -0.39 12.49
CA ILE A 78 17.11 0.98 12.03
C ILE A 78 17.43 1.20 10.55
N LYS A 79 18.54 0.63 10.06
CA LYS A 79 18.93 0.70 8.64
C LYS A 79 17.86 0.09 7.72
N ASP A 80 17.32 -1.06 8.10
CA ASP A 80 16.27 -1.75 7.34
C ASP A 80 14.90 -1.10 7.50
N TYR A 81 14.65 -0.49 8.66
CA TYR A 81 13.46 0.29 8.94
C TYR A 81 13.39 1.50 8.02
N VAL A 82 14.47 2.29 7.95
CA VAL A 82 14.60 3.46 7.06
C VAL A 82 14.53 3.05 5.60
N SER A 83 15.26 2.00 5.19
CA SER A 83 15.25 1.53 3.79
C SER A 83 13.89 0.98 3.34
N SER A 84 13.00 0.65 4.28
CA SER A 84 11.62 0.21 4.03
C SER A 84 10.60 1.25 4.49
N GLY A 85 11.05 2.49 4.62
CA GLY A 85 10.34 3.56 5.26
C GLY A 85 9.50 4.39 4.30
N VAL A 86 8.50 5.02 4.88
CA VAL A 86 7.59 5.97 4.25
C VAL A 86 7.41 7.14 5.19
N ILE A 87 7.54 8.35 4.67
CA ILE A 87 7.31 9.59 5.42
C ILE A 87 6.03 10.21 4.88
N ASN A 88 5.10 10.54 5.77
CA ASN A 88 3.97 11.41 5.45
C ASN A 88 4.43 12.85 5.68
N LEU A 89 4.94 13.50 4.64
CA LEU A 89 5.59 14.80 4.76
C LEU A 89 4.58 15.94 4.56
N ASP A 90 4.59 16.96 5.42
CA ASP A 90 3.97 18.25 5.11
C ASP A 90 4.91 19.02 4.19
N LYS A 91 4.62 18.98 2.88
CA LYS A 91 5.43 19.69 1.91
C LYS A 91 5.30 21.21 2.15
N PRO A 92 6.40 21.96 2.30
CA PRO A 92 6.34 23.41 2.39
C PRO A 92 5.96 24.04 1.06
N SER A 93 5.46 25.27 1.11
CA SER A 93 5.20 26.09 -0.08
C SER A 93 6.53 26.58 -0.66
N ASN A 94 6.59 26.71 -2.00
CA ASN A 94 7.71 27.14 -2.85
C ASN A 94 8.56 26.04 -3.51
N PRO A 95 9.23 25.11 -2.80
CA PRO A 95 10.06 24.13 -3.48
C PRO A 95 9.20 23.15 -4.26
N SER A 96 9.70 22.66 -5.38
CA SER A 96 9.06 21.58 -6.12
C SER A 96 9.06 20.29 -5.29
N SER A 97 8.13 19.38 -5.59
CA SER A 97 8.11 18.07 -4.91
C SER A 97 9.40 17.27 -5.16
N HIS A 98 10.06 17.46 -6.31
CA HIS A 98 11.30 16.77 -6.63
C HIS A 98 12.49 17.28 -5.80
N GLU A 99 12.59 18.59 -5.60
CA GLU A 99 13.62 19.18 -4.73
C GLU A 99 13.46 18.72 -3.29
N VAL A 100 12.24 18.76 -2.74
CA VAL A 100 11.95 18.29 -1.38
C VAL A 100 12.37 16.83 -1.20
N VAL A 101 12.01 15.96 -2.15
CA VAL A 101 12.37 14.53 -2.11
C VAL A 101 13.88 14.30 -2.26
N SER A 102 14.58 15.18 -2.99
CA SER A 102 16.04 15.17 -3.09
C SER A 102 16.71 15.58 -1.77
N TRP A 103 16.18 16.60 -1.08
CA TRP A 103 16.66 16.97 0.25
C TRP A 103 16.44 15.87 1.28
N VAL A 104 15.27 15.23 1.29
CA VAL A 104 15.02 14.05 2.17
C VAL A 104 16.03 12.94 1.90
N LYS A 105 16.35 12.69 0.62
CA LYS A 105 17.37 11.70 0.25
C LYS A 105 18.75 12.05 0.82
N GLN A 106 19.14 13.32 0.72
CA GLN A 106 20.44 13.81 1.22
C GLN A 106 20.50 13.77 2.76
N ILE A 107 19.45 14.25 3.44
CA ILE A 107 19.35 14.24 4.91
C ILE A 107 19.48 12.81 5.43
N LEU A 108 18.67 11.87 4.94
CA LEU A 108 18.67 10.49 5.42
C LEU A 108 19.85 9.64 4.90
N LYS A 109 20.69 10.19 4.01
CA LYS A 109 21.84 9.51 3.39
C LYS A 109 21.45 8.17 2.74
N VAL A 110 20.34 8.17 2.00
CA VAL A 110 19.77 6.98 1.35
C VAL A 110 19.95 7.01 -0.17
N ASP A 111 19.98 5.85 -0.82
CA ASP A 111 20.24 5.76 -2.26
C ASP A 111 19.07 6.23 -3.13
N LYS A 112 17.84 5.98 -2.67
CA LYS A 112 16.64 6.15 -3.50
C LYS A 112 15.46 6.66 -2.69
N THR A 113 14.79 7.66 -3.24
CA THR A 113 13.52 8.19 -2.75
C THR A 113 12.54 8.36 -3.90
N GLY A 114 11.25 8.46 -3.60
CA GLY A 114 10.19 8.73 -4.56
C GLY A 114 8.94 9.21 -3.84
N HIS A 115 7.92 9.71 -4.55
CA HIS A 115 6.76 10.34 -3.90
C HIS A 115 5.40 10.00 -4.53
N SER A 116 4.31 10.12 -3.76
CA SER A 116 2.93 9.74 -4.12
C SER A 116 2.22 10.63 -5.15
N GLY A 117 2.94 11.50 -5.85
CA GLY A 117 2.39 12.40 -6.86
C GLY A 117 2.81 13.85 -6.63
N THR A 118 3.19 14.50 -7.72
CA THR A 118 3.76 15.86 -7.72
C THR A 118 2.72 16.86 -7.24
N LEU A 119 3.09 17.62 -6.21
CA LEU A 119 2.46 18.88 -5.85
C LEU A 119 3.20 20.02 -6.55
N ASP A 120 2.43 20.97 -7.09
CA ASP A 120 2.97 22.21 -7.64
C ASP A 120 3.79 22.96 -6.57
N PRO A 121 4.77 23.79 -6.97
CA PRO A 121 5.64 24.54 -6.07
C PRO A 121 4.91 25.20 -4.88
N LYS A 122 3.84 25.95 -5.15
CA LYS A 122 3.05 26.69 -4.15
C LYS A 122 2.11 25.83 -3.29
N VAL A 123 1.99 24.54 -3.59
CA VAL A 123 1.01 23.65 -2.94
C VAL A 123 1.65 22.97 -1.74
N THR A 124 0.95 22.98 -0.62
CA THR A 124 1.40 22.39 0.66
C THR A 124 0.66 21.11 0.99
N GLY A 125 1.03 20.46 2.09
CA GLY A 125 0.31 19.32 2.65
C GLY A 125 0.93 17.97 2.30
N CYS A 126 0.11 16.93 2.41
CA CYS A 126 0.54 15.54 2.45
C CYS A 126 1.29 15.13 1.19
N LEU A 127 2.59 14.90 1.29
CA LEU A 127 3.44 14.29 0.28
C LEU A 127 4.04 13.03 0.87
N ILE A 128 3.55 11.86 0.43
CA ILE A 128 4.10 10.60 0.89
C ILE A 128 5.44 10.40 0.18
N VAL A 129 6.53 10.38 0.93
CA VAL A 129 7.88 10.11 0.45
C VAL A 129 8.25 8.67 0.80
N CYS A 130 8.44 7.85 -0.22
CA CYS A 130 8.90 6.47 -0.08
C CYS A 130 10.42 6.40 -0.14
N ILE A 131 11.03 5.65 0.76
CA ILE A 131 12.48 5.48 0.89
C ILE A 131 12.89 4.07 0.46
N GLY A 132 14.01 3.94 -0.25
CA GLY A 132 14.63 2.66 -0.59
C GLY A 132 13.66 1.68 -1.26
N ARG A 133 13.38 0.57 -0.58
CA ARG A 133 12.48 -0.51 -1.03
C ARG A 133 11.04 -0.03 -1.20
N ALA A 134 10.57 0.90 -0.37
CA ALA A 134 9.22 1.43 -0.44
C ALA A 134 8.95 2.17 -1.76
N THR A 135 9.99 2.59 -2.48
CA THR A 135 9.86 3.23 -3.81
C THR A 135 9.15 2.31 -4.82
N ARG A 136 9.13 0.99 -4.58
CA ARG A 136 8.39 0.01 -5.39
C ARG A 136 6.87 0.25 -5.36
N LEU A 137 6.34 0.96 -4.35
CA LEU A 137 4.92 1.29 -4.14
C LEU A 137 4.52 2.67 -4.68
N VAL A 138 5.46 3.50 -5.14
CA VAL A 138 5.17 4.88 -5.59
C VAL A 138 4.08 4.91 -6.66
N LYS A 139 4.10 3.96 -7.61
CA LYS A 139 3.10 3.90 -8.69
C LYS A 139 1.68 3.70 -8.16
N SER A 140 1.46 2.84 -7.17
CA SER A 140 0.12 2.67 -6.59
C SER A 140 -0.33 3.92 -5.82
N GLN A 141 0.61 4.56 -5.11
CA GLN A 141 0.33 5.80 -4.39
C GLN A 141 0.02 6.97 -5.32
N GLN A 142 0.64 7.05 -6.50
CA GLN A 142 0.33 8.07 -7.51
C GLN A 142 -1.08 7.95 -8.06
N SER A 143 -1.56 6.72 -8.29
CA SER A 143 -2.91 6.46 -8.80
C SER A 143 -4.01 6.54 -7.74
N ALA A 144 -3.68 6.52 -6.46
CA ALA A 144 -4.66 6.59 -5.39
C ALA A 144 -5.42 7.93 -5.36
N GLY A 145 -6.67 7.92 -4.89
CA GLY A 145 -7.49 9.13 -4.72
C GLY A 145 -6.83 10.17 -3.80
N LYS A 146 -7.17 11.45 -4.01
CA LYS A 146 -6.56 12.59 -3.33
C LYS A 146 -7.64 13.55 -2.83
N GLU A 147 -7.43 14.12 -1.65
CA GLU A 147 -8.28 15.20 -1.14
C GLU A 147 -7.51 16.51 -1.03
N TYR A 148 -8.20 17.61 -1.33
CA TYR A 148 -7.65 18.95 -1.30
C TYR A 148 -8.57 19.91 -0.58
N VAL A 149 -7.97 20.94 0.01
CA VAL A 149 -8.63 22.18 0.39
C VAL A 149 -8.04 23.28 -0.48
N ALA A 150 -8.89 23.96 -1.23
CA ALA A 150 -8.51 24.98 -2.20
C ALA A 150 -9.16 26.31 -1.83
N ILE A 151 -8.39 27.39 -1.96
CA ILE A 151 -8.91 28.74 -1.88
C ILE A 151 -9.02 29.26 -3.31
N PHE A 152 -10.23 29.64 -3.71
CA PHE A 152 -10.48 30.25 -5.01
C PHE A 152 -10.89 31.71 -4.85
N LYS A 153 -10.61 32.50 -5.88
CA LYS A 153 -11.05 33.90 -5.98
C LYS A 153 -11.79 34.09 -7.30
N LEU A 154 -12.99 34.64 -7.21
CA LEU A 154 -13.79 35.08 -8.36
C LEU A 154 -13.32 36.47 -8.80
N HIS A 155 -13.37 36.76 -10.10
CA HIS A 155 -12.93 38.07 -10.59
C HIS A 155 -13.97 39.17 -10.32
N SER A 156 -15.25 38.81 -10.23
CA SER A 156 -16.34 39.71 -9.85
C SER A 156 -17.14 39.11 -8.70
N LEU A 157 -17.76 40.00 -7.90
CA LEU A 157 -18.52 39.60 -6.72
C LEU A 157 -19.82 38.89 -7.11
N VAL A 158 -20.05 37.73 -6.51
CA VAL A 158 -21.33 37.01 -6.61
C VAL A 158 -22.05 37.17 -5.27
N LYS A 159 -23.19 37.87 -5.29
CA LYS A 159 -24.02 38.11 -4.10
C LYS A 159 -24.93 36.93 -3.75
N ASP A 160 -25.23 36.07 -4.73
CA ASP A 160 -26.10 34.91 -4.52
C ASP A 160 -25.27 33.65 -4.20
N GLU A 161 -25.21 33.32 -2.92
CA GLU A 161 -24.49 32.13 -2.42
C GLU A 161 -25.14 30.82 -2.88
N LYS A 162 -26.45 30.80 -3.13
CA LYS A 162 -27.15 29.58 -3.59
C LYS A 162 -26.67 29.18 -4.98
N ARG A 163 -26.47 30.16 -5.86
CA ARG A 163 -25.90 29.94 -7.19
C ARG A 163 -24.48 29.38 -7.11
N LEU A 164 -23.67 29.83 -6.14
CA LEU A 164 -22.33 29.30 -5.92
C LEU A 164 -22.37 27.84 -5.46
N LEU A 165 -23.23 27.50 -4.50
CA LEU A 165 -23.42 26.13 -4.03
C LEU A 165 -23.85 25.20 -5.17
N ALA A 166 -24.84 25.60 -5.97
CA ALA A 166 -25.30 24.84 -7.12
C ALA A 166 -24.18 24.63 -8.17
N ALA A 167 -23.33 25.64 -8.40
CA ALA A 167 -22.20 25.52 -9.33
C ALA A 167 -21.12 24.55 -8.81
N VAL A 168 -20.87 24.52 -7.50
CA VAL A 168 -19.94 23.57 -6.86
C VAL A 168 -20.47 22.14 -6.93
N GLU A 169 -21.78 21.94 -6.75
CA GLU A 169 -22.43 20.64 -6.90
C GLU A 169 -22.44 20.15 -8.34
N THR A 170 -22.65 21.06 -9.30
CA THR A 170 -22.57 20.75 -10.75
C THR A 170 -21.19 20.26 -11.16
N LEU A 171 -20.13 20.72 -10.47
CA LEU A 171 -18.75 20.29 -10.69
C LEU A 171 -18.38 19.02 -9.89
N THR A 172 -19.33 18.09 -9.75
CA THR A 172 -19.10 16.74 -9.20
C THR A 172 -19.34 15.67 -10.27
N GLY A 173 -18.77 14.49 -10.07
CA GLY A 173 -18.83 13.40 -11.03
C GLY A 173 -17.72 13.47 -12.09
N ALA A 174 -17.99 12.90 -13.27
CA ALA A 174 -17.02 12.79 -14.36
C ALA A 174 -16.93 14.10 -15.15
N LEU A 175 -15.82 14.82 -14.99
CA LEU A 175 -15.60 16.13 -15.59
C LEU A 175 -14.58 16.08 -16.71
N PHE A 176 -14.83 16.85 -17.77
CA PHE A 176 -13.82 17.14 -18.78
C PHE A 176 -12.79 18.11 -18.23
N GLN A 177 -11.51 17.75 -18.35
CA GLN A 177 -10.40 18.62 -18.00
C GLN A 177 -9.35 18.58 -19.09
N ARG A 178 -8.79 19.75 -19.39
CA ARG A 178 -7.53 19.87 -20.13
C ARG A 178 -6.45 20.30 -19.14
N PRO A 179 -5.28 19.63 -19.11
CA PRO A 179 -4.16 20.06 -18.29
C PRO A 179 -3.82 21.56 -18.53
N PRO A 180 -3.34 22.27 -17.50
CA PRO A 180 -2.86 23.64 -17.65
C PRO A 180 -1.59 23.68 -18.51
N LEU A 181 -1.18 24.88 -18.91
CA LEU A 181 0.03 25.10 -19.72
C LEU A 181 1.28 24.50 -19.06
N ILE A 182 1.44 24.75 -17.76
CA ILE A 182 2.53 24.18 -16.95
C ILE A 182 2.01 22.88 -16.33
N SER A 183 2.38 21.75 -16.94
CA SER A 183 2.04 20.42 -16.44
C SER A 183 3.10 19.39 -16.81
N SER A 184 3.18 18.31 -16.03
CA SER A 184 4.09 17.19 -16.29
C SER A 184 3.56 16.18 -17.31
N VAL A 185 2.37 16.42 -17.87
CA VAL A 185 1.65 15.48 -18.75
C VAL A 185 1.20 16.21 -20.01
N LYS A 186 1.20 15.52 -21.16
CA LYS A 186 0.73 16.06 -22.44
C LYS A 186 -0.66 16.69 -22.31
N ARG A 187 -0.81 17.89 -22.87
CA ARG A 187 -2.01 18.72 -22.76
C ARG A 187 -3.14 18.27 -23.70
N GLN A 188 -3.84 17.21 -23.33
CA GLN A 188 -4.99 16.64 -24.05
C GLN A 188 -6.25 16.65 -23.18
N LEU A 189 -7.42 16.72 -23.82
CA LEU A 189 -8.71 16.63 -23.11
C LEU A 189 -8.85 15.22 -22.51
N ARG A 190 -9.27 15.15 -21.26
CA ARG A 190 -9.45 13.89 -20.52
C ARG A 190 -10.57 14.01 -19.51
N ILE A 191 -11.13 12.87 -19.14
CA ILE A 191 -12.17 12.79 -18.12
C ILE A 191 -11.51 12.50 -16.78
N ARG A 192 -11.89 13.23 -15.73
CA ARG A 192 -11.47 13.00 -14.35
C ARG A 192 -12.65 13.13 -13.42
N THR A 193 -12.71 12.24 -12.44
CA THR A 193 -13.86 12.18 -11.52
C THR A 193 -13.59 12.98 -10.25
N VAL A 194 -14.49 13.89 -9.92
CA VAL A 194 -14.58 14.50 -8.57
C VAL A 194 -15.65 13.72 -7.82
N TYR A 195 -15.24 12.93 -6.82
CA TYR A 195 -16.15 12.07 -6.07
C TYR A 195 -17.09 12.90 -5.20
N LYS A 196 -16.55 13.91 -4.51
CA LYS A 196 -17.31 14.79 -3.61
C LYS A 196 -16.68 16.19 -3.62
N SER A 197 -17.51 17.22 -3.57
CA SER A 197 -17.10 18.60 -3.35
C SER A 197 -17.91 19.19 -2.21
N LYS A 198 -17.32 20.10 -1.44
CA LYS A 198 -18.00 20.83 -0.36
C LYS A 198 -17.48 22.26 -0.29
N LEU A 199 -18.35 23.24 -0.42
CA LEU A 199 -18.02 24.63 -0.09
C LEU A 199 -17.97 24.76 1.43
N LEU A 200 -16.83 25.17 1.97
CA LEU A 200 -16.64 25.32 3.41
C LEU A 200 -17.02 26.74 3.86
N GLU A 201 -16.53 27.74 3.14
CA GLU A 201 -16.75 29.15 3.46
C GLU A 201 -16.71 29.96 2.17
N TYR A 202 -17.49 31.04 2.12
CA TYR A 202 -17.41 32.03 1.05
C TYR A 202 -17.60 33.43 1.61
N ASN A 203 -16.71 34.35 1.20
CA ASN A 203 -16.78 35.75 1.55
C ASN A 203 -17.19 36.56 0.31
N ALA A 204 -18.46 36.96 0.28
CA ALA A 204 -19.04 37.70 -0.85
C ALA A 204 -18.41 39.08 -1.10
N ASN A 205 -17.84 39.72 -0.06
CA ASN A 205 -17.21 41.04 -0.20
C ASN A 205 -15.84 40.96 -0.88
N ARG A 206 -15.12 39.85 -0.68
CA ARG A 206 -13.79 39.63 -1.27
C ARG A 206 -13.84 38.74 -2.52
N GLY A 207 -14.96 38.06 -2.75
CA GLY A 207 -15.11 37.06 -3.81
C GLY A 207 -14.19 35.84 -3.59
N ILE A 208 -13.85 35.52 -2.34
CA ILE A 208 -12.94 34.43 -1.97
C ILE A 208 -13.75 33.32 -1.30
N GLY A 209 -13.52 32.07 -1.71
CA GLY A 209 -14.14 30.92 -1.08
C GLY A 209 -13.16 29.78 -0.84
N ILE A 210 -13.53 28.92 0.11
CA ILE A 210 -12.78 27.73 0.50
C ILE A 210 -13.58 26.50 0.06
N LEU A 211 -12.94 25.62 -0.69
CA LEU A 211 -13.54 24.44 -1.29
C LEU A 211 -12.77 23.19 -0.87
N TRP A 212 -13.47 22.21 -0.32
CA TRP A 212 -12.94 20.86 -0.09
C TRP A 212 -13.34 19.94 -1.24
N LEU A 213 -12.41 19.09 -1.68
CA LEU A 213 -12.56 18.21 -2.84
C LEU A 213 -12.00 16.82 -2.54
N ASP A 214 -12.75 15.78 -2.87
CA ASP A 214 -12.26 14.40 -3.02
C ASP A 214 -12.29 14.02 -4.50
N CYS A 215 -11.14 13.70 -5.07
CA CYS A 215 -10.99 13.50 -6.50
C CYS A 215 -10.06 12.36 -6.90
N GLU A 216 -10.25 11.91 -8.13
CA GLU A 216 -9.38 10.95 -8.81
C GLU A 216 -7.97 11.52 -9.01
N ALA A 217 -6.97 10.65 -9.03
CA ALA A 217 -5.59 11.03 -9.33
C ALA A 217 -5.46 11.76 -10.68
N GLY A 218 -4.74 12.87 -10.68
CA GLY A 218 -4.51 13.69 -11.87
C GLY A 218 -5.63 14.69 -12.18
N THR A 219 -6.61 14.87 -11.28
CA THR A 219 -7.53 16.01 -11.33
C THR A 219 -6.77 17.31 -11.07
N TYR A 220 -6.90 18.30 -11.95
CA TYR A 220 -6.29 19.62 -11.76
C TYR A 220 -7.27 20.56 -11.04
N VAL A 221 -7.02 20.80 -9.76
CA VAL A 221 -7.85 21.71 -8.95
C VAL A 221 -7.80 23.15 -9.49
N ARG A 222 -6.66 23.58 -10.03
CA ARG A 222 -6.54 24.89 -10.70
C ARG A 222 -7.56 25.03 -11.85
N THR A 223 -7.68 24.00 -12.70
CA THR A 223 -8.64 23.98 -13.80
C THR A 223 -10.08 23.97 -13.27
N LEU A 224 -10.33 23.27 -12.16
CA LEU A 224 -11.64 23.25 -11.51
C LEU A 224 -12.06 24.66 -11.04
N CYS A 225 -11.16 25.43 -10.42
CA CYS A 225 -11.44 26.81 -10.00
C CYS A 225 -11.76 27.72 -11.19
N VAL A 226 -11.09 27.52 -12.33
CA VAL A 226 -11.41 28.24 -13.57
C VAL A 226 -12.80 27.86 -14.09
N HIS A 227 -13.13 26.57 -14.13
CA HIS A 227 -14.45 26.10 -14.55
C HIS A 227 -15.57 26.62 -13.66
N LEU A 228 -15.35 26.69 -12.34
CA LEU A 228 -16.29 27.30 -11.40
C LEU A 228 -16.57 28.76 -11.76
N GLY A 229 -15.51 29.54 -12.04
CA GLY A 229 -15.64 30.92 -12.49
C GLY A 229 -16.37 31.07 -13.82
N LEU A 230 -16.14 30.16 -14.77
CA LEU A 230 -16.82 30.15 -16.08
C LEU A 230 -18.31 29.82 -15.95
N LEU A 231 -18.69 28.84 -15.11
CA LEU A 231 -20.09 28.50 -14.85
C LEU A 231 -20.86 29.66 -14.20
N LEU A 232 -20.18 30.42 -13.33
CA LEU A 232 -20.77 31.60 -12.70
C LEU A 232 -20.80 32.83 -13.63
N GLY A 233 -20.06 32.81 -14.74
CA GLY A 233 -19.96 33.92 -15.70
C GLY A 233 -19.06 35.08 -15.25
N VAL A 234 -18.49 35.01 -14.04
CA VAL A 234 -17.61 36.06 -13.49
C VAL A 234 -16.12 35.78 -13.68
N GLY A 235 -15.76 34.55 -14.05
CA GLY A 235 -14.37 34.10 -14.07
C GLY A 235 -13.81 33.84 -12.67
N GLY A 236 -12.77 33.02 -12.59
CA GLY A 236 -12.21 32.62 -11.31
C GLY A 236 -10.85 31.96 -11.44
N GLN A 237 -10.10 32.01 -10.35
CA GLN A 237 -8.75 31.47 -10.26
C GLN A 237 -8.50 30.82 -8.89
N MET A 238 -7.49 29.97 -8.84
CA MET A 238 -7.01 29.35 -7.61
C MET A 238 -5.96 30.25 -6.96
N ILE A 239 -6.14 30.57 -5.67
CA ILE A 239 -5.20 31.37 -4.87
C ILE A 239 -4.21 30.45 -4.16
N GLU A 240 -4.74 29.50 -3.39
CA GLU A 240 -3.96 28.58 -2.57
C GLU A 240 -4.55 27.17 -2.62
N LEU A 241 -3.71 26.18 -2.36
CA LEU A 241 -4.10 24.78 -2.38
C LEU A 241 -3.27 24.00 -1.37
N ARG A 242 -3.95 23.19 -0.56
CA ARG A 242 -3.35 22.25 0.37
C ARG A 242 -3.89 20.84 0.09
N ARG A 243 -3.00 19.85 0.01
CA ARG A 243 -3.39 18.43 -0.09
C ARG A 243 -3.57 17.85 1.30
N VAL A 244 -4.80 17.51 1.66
CA VAL A 244 -5.17 17.02 3.00
C VAL A 244 -5.10 15.50 3.08
N ARG A 245 -5.25 14.80 1.94
CA ARG A 245 -5.13 13.33 1.85
C ARG A 245 -4.39 12.89 0.60
N SER A 246 -3.53 11.90 0.76
CA SER A 246 -2.93 11.15 -0.33
C SER A 246 -3.16 9.65 -0.14
N GLY A 247 -4.09 9.06 -0.91
CA GLY A 247 -4.45 7.65 -0.74
C GLY A 247 -5.03 7.39 0.65
N LEU A 248 -4.39 6.49 1.41
CA LEU A 248 -4.83 6.15 2.76
C LEU A 248 -4.37 7.14 3.83
N HIS A 249 -3.36 7.99 3.56
CA HIS A 249 -2.76 8.86 4.57
C HIS A 249 -3.36 10.26 4.50
N LYS A 250 -3.83 10.75 5.65
CA LYS A 250 -4.34 12.11 5.86
C LYS A 250 -3.32 12.95 6.63
N GLU A 251 -3.59 14.24 6.74
CA GLU A 251 -2.79 15.17 7.55
C GLU A 251 -2.77 14.83 9.05
N LYS A 252 -3.78 14.11 9.54
CA LYS A 252 -3.84 13.64 10.95
C LYS A 252 -2.97 12.40 11.19
N ASP A 253 -2.54 11.71 10.13
CA ASP A 253 -1.85 10.43 10.23
C ASP A 253 -0.32 10.61 10.32
N ASN A 254 0.15 11.15 11.46
CA ASN A 254 1.57 11.39 11.74
C ASN A 254 2.28 12.16 10.61
N LEU A 255 1.75 13.34 10.33
CA LEU A 255 2.34 14.26 9.38
C LEU A 255 3.57 14.92 10.00
N VAL A 256 4.69 14.91 9.29
CA VAL A 256 5.96 15.45 9.76
C VAL A 256 6.50 16.49 8.80
N THR A 257 7.24 17.47 9.31
CA THR A 257 7.85 18.53 8.51
C THR A 257 9.26 18.15 8.06
N MET A 258 9.85 18.94 7.17
CA MET A 258 11.27 18.79 6.80
C MET A 258 12.21 19.01 7.99
N HIS A 259 11.83 19.88 8.93
CA HIS A 259 12.61 20.14 10.15
C HIS A 259 12.64 18.89 11.02
N ASP A 260 11.48 18.23 11.23
CA ASP A 260 11.42 16.96 11.98
C ASP A 260 12.30 15.87 11.38
N VAL A 261 12.41 15.80 10.05
CA VAL A 261 13.25 14.81 9.36
C VAL A 261 14.73 15.12 9.57
N LEU A 262 15.11 16.39 9.51
CA LEU A 262 16.48 16.84 9.77
C LEU A 262 16.88 16.60 11.22
N ASP A 263 16.02 17.00 12.17
CA ASP A 263 16.25 16.88 13.60
C ASP A 263 16.30 15.41 14.04
N ALA A 264 15.41 14.56 13.49
CA ALA A 264 15.44 13.13 13.75
C ALA A 264 16.74 12.46 13.26
N GLN A 265 17.25 12.87 12.10
CA GLN A 265 18.53 12.37 11.60
C GLN A 265 19.70 12.86 12.46
N TRP A 266 19.69 14.14 12.83
CA TRP A 266 20.72 14.73 13.69
C TRP A 266 20.77 14.05 15.06
N MET A 267 19.61 13.76 15.67
CA MET A 267 19.52 13.07 16.94
C MET A 267 20.10 11.65 16.87
N TYR A 268 19.83 10.93 15.78
CA TYR A 268 20.39 9.61 15.55
C TYR A 268 21.91 9.64 15.35
N GLU A 269 22.44 10.64 14.64
CA GLU A 269 23.89 10.74 14.38
C GLU A 269 24.69 11.16 15.62
N ASN A 270 24.17 12.07 16.44
CA ASN A 270 24.90 12.60 17.60
C ASN A 270 24.66 11.80 18.88
N HIS A 271 23.43 11.38 19.12
CA HIS A 271 23.03 10.72 20.37
C HIS A 271 22.72 9.23 20.21
N LYS A 272 22.73 8.69 18.98
CA LYS A 272 22.34 7.31 18.66
C LYS A 272 20.93 6.94 19.13
N ASP A 273 20.06 7.94 19.36
CA ASP A 273 18.67 7.70 19.70
C ASP A 273 17.85 7.49 18.42
N GLU A 274 17.22 6.31 18.33
CA GLU A 274 16.38 5.92 17.20
C GLU A 274 14.91 6.37 17.34
N SER A 275 14.49 6.83 18.52
CA SER A 275 13.09 7.07 18.86
C SER A 275 12.42 8.07 17.91
N TYR A 276 13.09 9.20 17.66
CA TYR A 276 12.57 10.26 16.79
C TYR A 276 12.55 9.81 15.32
N LEU A 277 13.58 9.10 14.86
CA LEU A 277 13.63 8.57 13.50
C LEU A 277 12.52 7.54 13.24
N ARG A 278 12.23 6.68 14.23
CA ARG A 278 11.12 5.72 14.20
C ARG A 278 9.74 6.38 14.29
N ARG A 279 9.63 7.56 14.90
CA ARG A 279 8.42 8.39 14.89
C ARG A 279 8.22 9.05 13.53
N SER A 280 9.27 9.62 12.93
CA SER A 280 9.18 10.35 11.67
C SER A 280 8.97 9.46 10.45
N ILE A 281 9.54 8.24 10.48
CA ILE A 281 9.44 7.26 9.40
C ILE A 281 8.46 6.16 9.81
N ARG A 282 7.51 5.82 8.93
CA ARG A 282 6.60 4.68 9.10
C ARG A 282 7.05 3.52 8.20
N PRO A 283 6.82 2.26 8.58
CA PRO A 283 7.12 1.14 7.70
C PRO A 283 6.16 1.10 6.50
N LEU A 284 6.64 0.70 5.33
CA LEU A 284 5.86 0.67 4.07
C LEU A 284 4.54 -0.10 4.14
N GLU A 285 4.40 -1.03 5.10
CA GLU A 285 3.18 -1.77 5.36
C GLU A 285 1.99 -0.85 5.69
N CYS A 286 2.24 0.37 6.20
CA CYS A 286 1.18 1.35 6.47
C CYS A 286 0.43 1.79 5.20
N LEU A 287 1.07 1.70 4.02
CA LEU A 287 0.45 2.01 2.73
C LEU A 287 -0.49 0.91 2.24
N LEU A 288 -0.48 -0.26 2.87
CA LEU A 288 -1.15 -1.47 2.39
C LEU A 288 -2.31 -1.92 3.28
N THR A 289 -2.65 -1.14 4.32
CA THR A 289 -3.70 -1.49 5.29
C THR A 289 -5.10 -1.53 4.69
N GLY A 290 -5.33 -0.88 3.54
CA GLY A 290 -6.60 -0.92 2.81
C GLY A 290 -6.79 -2.15 1.91
N HIS A 291 -5.76 -2.99 1.72
CA HIS A 291 -5.87 -4.20 0.90
C HIS A 291 -6.27 -5.40 1.74
N LYS A 292 -7.05 -6.31 1.14
CA LYS A 292 -7.32 -7.63 1.73
C LYS A 292 -6.05 -8.46 1.79
N ARG A 293 -5.90 -9.25 2.85
CA ARG A 293 -4.65 -9.91 3.23
C ARG A 293 -4.70 -11.40 3.00
N VAL A 294 -3.57 -11.94 2.53
CA VAL A 294 -3.32 -13.38 2.46
C VAL A 294 -1.96 -13.68 3.09
N PHE A 295 -1.97 -14.49 4.13
CA PHE A 295 -0.75 -14.90 4.84
C PHE A 295 -0.22 -16.19 4.25
N VAL A 296 1.09 -16.22 3.97
CA VAL A 296 1.77 -17.40 3.43
C VAL A 296 2.72 -18.00 4.46
N LYS A 297 2.99 -19.30 4.29
CA LYS A 297 4.00 -20.03 5.05
C LYS A 297 5.38 -19.47 4.75
N ASP A 298 6.23 -19.40 5.78
CA ASP A 298 7.61 -18.92 5.68
C ASP A 298 8.43 -19.65 4.59
N SER A 299 8.14 -20.94 4.34
CA SER A 299 8.79 -21.72 3.29
C SER A 299 8.45 -21.28 1.86
N ALA A 300 7.29 -20.63 1.66
CA ALA A 300 6.82 -20.16 0.36
C ALA A 300 7.26 -18.72 0.06
N VAL A 301 7.68 -17.95 1.08
CA VAL A 301 8.01 -16.52 0.96
C VAL A 301 9.06 -16.26 -0.13
N ASN A 302 10.16 -17.00 -0.11
CA ASN A 302 11.23 -16.81 -1.08
C ASN A 302 10.74 -17.05 -2.52
N ALA A 303 9.96 -18.10 -2.77
CA ALA A 303 9.36 -18.36 -4.09
C ALA A 303 8.54 -17.16 -4.61
N VAL A 304 7.73 -16.56 -3.74
CA VAL A 304 6.94 -15.37 -4.08
C VAL A 304 7.84 -14.17 -4.37
N CYS A 305 8.94 -14.00 -3.66
CA CYS A 305 9.92 -12.94 -3.95
C CYS A 305 10.58 -13.07 -5.34
N TYR A 306 10.69 -14.29 -5.87
CA TYR A 306 11.13 -14.54 -7.25
C TYR A 306 10.02 -14.36 -8.30
N GLY A 307 8.80 -14.01 -7.89
CA GLY A 307 7.66 -13.81 -8.78
C GLY A 307 6.92 -15.11 -9.11
N ALA A 308 7.10 -16.17 -8.31
CA ALA A 308 6.30 -17.37 -8.44
C ALA A 308 4.82 -17.08 -8.12
N ARG A 309 3.94 -17.88 -8.72
CA ARG A 309 2.51 -17.85 -8.43
C ARG A 309 2.26 -18.33 -6.99
N ILE A 310 1.33 -17.70 -6.29
CA ILE A 310 0.96 -18.14 -4.94
C ILE A 310 0.00 -19.33 -5.10
N LEU A 311 0.47 -20.50 -4.68
CA LEU A 311 -0.30 -21.74 -4.70
C LEU A 311 -0.94 -22.00 -3.34
N LEU A 312 -2.07 -22.70 -3.35
CA LEU A 312 -2.86 -23.00 -2.16
C LEU A 312 -2.08 -23.68 -1.01
N PRO A 313 -1.16 -24.64 -1.25
CA PRO A 313 -0.38 -25.27 -0.17
C PRO A 313 0.51 -24.30 0.61
N GLY A 314 0.85 -23.15 0.01
CA GLY A 314 1.64 -22.10 0.61
C GLY A 314 0.82 -21.10 1.44
N VAL A 315 -0.51 -21.14 1.41
CA VAL A 315 -1.38 -20.23 2.15
C VAL A 315 -1.65 -20.77 3.55
N LEU A 316 -1.63 -19.86 4.53
CA LEU A 316 -1.85 -20.13 5.94
C LEU A 316 -3.20 -19.57 6.39
N ARG A 317 -3.42 -18.27 6.17
CA ARG A 317 -4.66 -17.53 6.46
C ARG A 317 -5.03 -16.60 5.32
N TYR A 318 -6.31 -16.27 5.21
CA TYR A 318 -6.83 -15.35 4.19
C TYR A 318 -8.02 -14.56 4.72
N GLU A 319 -8.22 -13.38 4.16
CA GLU A 319 -9.32 -12.49 4.55
C GLU A 319 -10.65 -12.88 3.88
N ASP A 320 -11.76 -12.45 4.48
CA ASP A 320 -13.09 -12.69 3.94
C ASP A 320 -13.43 -11.74 2.78
N GLY A 321 -14.36 -12.15 1.92
CA GLY A 321 -14.88 -11.35 0.81
C GLY A 321 -13.91 -11.12 -0.35
N ILE A 322 -12.83 -11.89 -0.48
CA ILE A 322 -11.88 -11.77 -1.61
C ILE A 322 -12.60 -12.17 -2.91
N SER A 323 -12.60 -11.25 -3.88
CA SER A 323 -13.17 -11.48 -5.22
C SER A 323 -12.07 -11.76 -6.26
N VAL A 324 -12.41 -12.49 -7.32
CA VAL A 324 -11.47 -12.74 -8.43
C VAL A 324 -11.12 -11.42 -9.13
N GLY A 325 -9.83 -11.17 -9.38
CA GLY A 325 -9.34 -9.95 -10.01
C GLY A 325 -9.06 -8.79 -9.04
N GLU A 326 -9.40 -8.94 -7.77
CA GLU A 326 -9.13 -7.93 -6.75
C GLU A 326 -7.64 -7.85 -6.38
N GLU A 327 -7.17 -6.65 -6.01
CA GLU A 327 -5.80 -6.43 -5.54
C GLU A 327 -5.65 -6.72 -4.04
N ILE A 328 -4.89 -7.75 -3.73
CA ILE A 328 -4.61 -8.21 -2.37
C ILE A 328 -3.15 -8.00 -1.99
N VAL A 329 -2.88 -7.96 -0.68
CA VAL A 329 -1.52 -7.97 -0.13
C VAL A 329 -1.18 -9.36 0.39
N VAL A 330 0.00 -9.85 0.01
CA VAL A 330 0.54 -11.13 0.51
C VAL A 330 1.53 -10.83 1.62
N CYS A 331 1.31 -11.42 2.79
CA CYS A 331 2.04 -11.14 4.03
C CYS A 331 2.77 -12.36 4.58
N THR A 332 3.87 -12.14 5.29
CA THR A 332 4.47 -13.15 6.16
C THR A 332 3.68 -13.27 7.47
N THR A 333 3.91 -14.35 8.22
CA THR A 333 3.38 -14.53 9.59
C THR A 333 3.82 -13.42 10.55
N LYS A 334 4.92 -12.72 10.25
CA LYS A 334 5.46 -11.58 11.00
C LYS A 334 4.84 -10.23 10.61
N GLY A 335 3.93 -10.22 9.64
CA GLY A 335 3.26 -9.01 9.15
C GLY A 335 4.06 -8.21 8.13
N GLU A 336 5.09 -8.79 7.52
CA GLU A 336 5.86 -8.13 6.47
C GLU A 336 5.13 -8.23 5.13
N ALA A 337 5.11 -7.15 4.35
CA ALA A 337 4.53 -7.17 3.02
C ALA A 337 5.49 -7.80 2.00
N ILE A 338 5.11 -8.95 1.44
CA ILE A 338 5.89 -9.66 0.43
C ILE A 338 5.66 -9.06 -0.94
N CYS A 339 4.40 -8.99 -1.37
CA CYS A 339 3.99 -8.47 -2.66
C CYS A 339 2.53 -8.01 -2.68
N ILE A 340 2.21 -7.16 -3.66
CA ILE A 340 0.82 -6.95 -4.11
C ILE A 340 0.55 -8.02 -5.18
N ALA A 341 -0.58 -8.70 -5.05
CA ALA A 341 -1.01 -9.75 -5.95
C ALA A 341 -2.45 -9.52 -6.41
N ILE A 342 -2.81 -10.15 -7.53
CA ILE A 342 -4.18 -10.17 -8.05
C ILE A 342 -4.77 -11.53 -7.68
N ALA A 343 -5.89 -11.53 -6.96
CA ALA A 343 -6.59 -12.74 -6.57
C ALA A 343 -7.11 -13.49 -7.81
N GLN A 344 -6.95 -14.81 -7.83
CA GLN A 344 -7.45 -15.72 -8.87
C GLN A 344 -8.53 -16.67 -8.33
N MET A 345 -8.72 -16.69 -7.01
CA MET A 345 -9.73 -17.48 -6.31
C MET A 345 -10.54 -16.56 -5.41
N THR A 346 -11.82 -16.90 -5.22
CA THR A 346 -12.66 -16.29 -4.19
C THR A 346 -12.40 -16.94 -2.83
N THR A 347 -12.82 -16.28 -1.74
CA THR A 347 -12.71 -16.82 -0.38
C THR A 347 -13.36 -18.22 -0.26
N ALA A 348 -14.53 -18.43 -0.86
CA ALA A 348 -15.22 -19.73 -0.82
C ALA A 348 -14.42 -20.84 -1.53
N VAL A 349 -13.82 -20.53 -2.69
CA VAL A 349 -12.99 -21.49 -3.45
C VAL A 349 -11.70 -21.81 -2.71
N MET A 350 -11.12 -20.83 -2.01
CA MET A 350 -9.93 -21.06 -1.18
C MET A 350 -10.20 -22.00 0.00
N ALA A 351 -11.44 -22.05 0.50
CA ALA A 351 -11.85 -22.95 1.57
C ALA A 351 -12.07 -24.39 1.08
N SER A 352 -12.71 -24.57 -0.08
CA SER A 352 -13.14 -25.88 -0.57
C SER A 352 -12.11 -26.62 -1.43
N CYS A 353 -11.23 -25.92 -2.16
CA CYS A 353 -10.25 -26.57 -3.03
C CYS A 353 -9.04 -27.11 -2.28
N ASP A 354 -8.45 -28.21 -2.79
CA ASP A 354 -7.19 -28.77 -2.27
C ASP A 354 -5.95 -28.31 -3.02
N HIS A 355 -6.11 -27.95 -4.29
CA HIS A 355 -5.03 -27.49 -5.16
C HIS A 355 -5.46 -26.29 -6.01
N GLY A 356 -4.48 -25.48 -6.42
CA GLY A 356 -4.67 -24.43 -7.40
C GLY A 356 -3.89 -23.15 -7.10
N MET A 357 -4.06 -22.17 -7.98
CA MET A 357 -3.42 -20.86 -7.88
C MET A 357 -4.35 -19.87 -7.17
N VAL A 358 -3.91 -19.39 -6.02
CA VAL A 358 -4.66 -18.42 -5.22
C VAL A 358 -4.52 -17.01 -5.79
N ALA A 359 -3.29 -16.63 -6.13
CA ALA A 359 -3.02 -15.28 -6.61
C ALA A 359 -1.79 -15.21 -7.51
N LYS A 360 -1.79 -14.22 -8.40
CA LYS A 360 -0.67 -13.90 -9.29
C LYS A 360 0.02 -12.63 -8.78
N SER A 361 1.33 -12.69 -8.56
CA SER A 361 2.10 -11.52 -8.11
C SER A 361 2.04 -10.40 -9.16
N LYS A 362 1.59 -9.21 -8.74
CA LYS A 362 1.58 -7.98 -9.55
C LYS A 362 2.86 -7.18 -9.33
N ARG A 363 3.27 -7.02 -8.08
CA ARG A 363 4.47 -6.26 -7.69
C ARG A 363 5.10 -6.85 -6.43
N VAL A 364 6.32 -7.38 -6.54
CA VAL A 364 7.10 -7.84 -5.39
C VAL A 364 7.73 -6.65 -4.67
N ILE A 365 7.61 -6.63 -3.33
CA ILE A 365 8.11 -5.57 -2.45
C ILE A 365 9.31 -6.05 -1.65
N MET A 366 9.20 -7.22 -1.01
CA MET A 366 10.27 -7.82 -0.22
C MET A 366 11.51 -8.13 -1.08
N GLU A 367 12.69 -8.11 -0.46
CA GLU A 367 13.91 -8.47 -1.17
C GLU A 367 13.99 -9.97 -1.42
N ARG A 368 14.75 -10.33 -2.45
CA ARG A 368 15.10 -11.72 -2.72
C ARG A 368 16.02 -12.19 -1.61
N ASP A 369 15.88 -13.46 -1.25
CA ASP A 369 16.76 -14.13 -0.28
C ASP A 369 16.71 -13.58 1.16
N THR A 370 15.73 -12.72 1.51
CA THR A 370 15.40 -12.42 2.92
C THR A 370 14.99 -13.68 3.69
N TYR A 371 14.31 -14.61 3.01
CA TYR A 371 14.03 -15.96 3.50
C TYR A 371 14.81 -16.95 2.61
N PRO A 372 15.29 -18.09 3.14
CA PRO A 372 16.06 -19.05 2.37
C PRO A 372 15.22 -19.76 1.30
N ARG A 373 15.88 -20.24 0.24
CA ARG A 373 15.24 -21.04 -0.81
C ARG A 373 14.88 -22.41 -0.26
N LYS A 374 13.58 -22.68 -0.06
CA LYS A 374 13.07 -23.99 0.38
C LYS A 374 12.25 -24.74 -0.65
N TRP A 375 12.16 -24.24 -1.88
CA TRP A 375 11.48 -24.98 -2.95
C TRP A 375 12.25 -26.27 -3.28
N GLY A 376 11.53 -27.37 -3.51
CA GLY A 376 12.14 -28.66 -3.84
C GLY A 376 12.68 -29.48 -2.66
N LEU A 377 12.36 -29.08 -1.42
CA LEU A 377 12.66 -29.79 -0.17
C LEU A 377 11.44 -30.38 0.55
N GLY A 378 10.22 -30.17 0.02
CA GLY A 378 9.01 -30.80 0.58
C GLY A 378 9.01 -32.32 0.35
N ASN A 379 8.30 -33.08 1.19
CA ASN A 379 8.25 -34.55 1.17
C ASN A 379 8.08 -35.11 -0.26
N ARG A 380 7.12 -34.56 -1.01
CA ARG A 380 6.86 -34.96 -2.40
C ARG A 380 7.98 -34.59 -3.38
N ALA A 381 8.67 -33.47 -3.19
CA ALA A 381 9.81 -33.10 -4.03
C ALA A 381 11.04 -33.96 -3.72
N VAL A 382 11.20 -34.36 -2.45
CA VAL A 382 12.23 -35.31 -2.02
C VAL A 382 11.92 -36.71 -2.57
N GLU A 383 10.68 -37.18 -2.47
CA GLU A 383 10.21 -38.42 -3.11
C GLU A 383 10.41 -38.39 -4.62
N LYS A 384 10.05 -37.28 -5.29
CA LYS A 384 10.30 -37.09 -6.72
C LYS A 384 11.79 -37.24 -7.04
N LYS A 385 12.67 -36.62 -6.24
CA LYS A 385 14.13 -36.74 -6.42
C LYS A 385 14.62 -38.17 -6.16
N LYS A 386 14.08 -38.86 -5.15
CA LYS A 386 14.37 -40.28 -4.87
C LYS A 386 13.94 -41.18 -6.03
N LEU A 387 12.74 -40.98 -6.58
CA LEU A 387 12.20 -41.74 -7.70
C LEU A 387 12.96 -41.46 -9.02
N ILE A 388 13.43 -40.22 -9.22
CA ILE A 388 14.33 -39.88 -10.34
C ILE A 388 15.69 -40.56 -10.15
N ALA A 389 16.25 -40.54 -8.94
CA ALA A 389 17.51 -41.21 -8.62
C ALA A 389 17.40 -42.73 -8.77
N ALA A 390 16.23 -43.31 -8.46
CA ALA A 390 15.92 -44.72 -8.65
C ALA A 390 15.57 -45.11 -10.11
N GLY A 391 15.56 -44.15 -11.05
CA GLY A 391 15.26 -44.40 -12.47
C GLY A 391 13.78 -44.74 -12.78
N LEU A 392 12.89 -44.61 -11.79
CA LEU A 392 11.44 -44.88 -11.92
C LEU A 392 10.67 -43.71 -12.56
N LEU A 393 11.28 -42.52 -12.58
CA LEU A 393 10.80 -41.30 -13.25
C LEU A 393 11.83 -40.80 -14.27
N GLY A 394 11.37 -40.20 -15.38
CA GLY A 394 12.27 -39.60 -16.36
C GLY A 394 13.10 -38.44 -15.80
N LYS A 395 14.13 -37.97 -16.53
CA LYS A 395 15.07 -36.90 -16.09
C LYS A 395 14.41 -35.59 -15.63
N PHE A 396 13.21 -35.28 -16.15
CA PHE A 396 12.43 -34.09 -15.78
C PHE A 396 11.23 -34.41 -14.86
N GLY A 397 11.15 -35.66 -14.38
CA GLY A 397 10.09 -36.18 -13.54
C GLY A 397 8.74 -36.33 -14.22
N LYS A 398 8.77 -36.68 -15.52
CA LYS A 398 7.59 -37.18 -16.23
C LYS A 398 7.41 -38.67 -15.90
N PRO A 399 6.16 -39.16 -15.78
CA PRO A 399 5.89 -40.59 -15.63
C PRO A 399 6.43 -41.37 -16.84
N ASN A 400 7.09 -42.50 -16.56
CA ASN A 400 7.47 -43.53 -17.52
C ASN A 400 6.66 -44.82 -17.24
N ASP A 401 6.84 -45.87 -18.03
CA ASP A 401 6.14 -47.15 -17.81
C ASP A 401 6.47 -47.82 -16.46
N LYS A 402 7.56 -47.39 -15.81
CA LYS A 402 8.03 -47.87 -14.49
C LYS A 402 7.56 -47.03 -13.30
N THR A 403 6.66 -46.05 -13.51
CA THR A 403 6.22 -45.17 -12.40
C THR A 403 5.20 -45.89 -11.51
N PRO A 404 5.33 -45.84 -10.16
CA PRO A 404 4.32 -46.39 -9.25
C PRO A 404 2.93 -45.77 -9.47
N LYS A 405 1.87 -46.60 -9.42
CA LYS A 405 0.47 -46.15 -9.59
C LYS A 405 0.03 -45.11 -8.55
N GLU A 406 0.57 -45.19 -7.33
CA GLU A 406 0.35 -44.22 -6.24
C GLU A 406 0.84 -42.80 -6.60
N TRP A 407 1.92 -42.69 -7.39
CA TRP A 407 2.46 -41.39 -7.83
C TRP A 407 1.54 -40.70 -8.86
N LEU A 408 0.82 -41.50 -9.66
CA LEU A 408 -0.12 -41.04 -10.69
C LEU A 408 -1.44 -40.53 -10.09
N GLN A 409 -1.95 -41.18 -9.03
CA GLN A 409 -3.24 -40.81 -8.40
C GLN A 409 -3.22 -39.40 -7.78
N HIS A 410 -2.10 -38.97 -7.22
CA HIS A 410 -1.98 -37.65 -6.60
C HIS A 410 -1.51 -36.53 -7.54
N CYS A 411 -1.26 -36.84 -8.81
CA CYS A 411 -0.81 -35.87 -9.81
C CYS A 411 -1.77 -35.90 -11.00
N PRO A 412 -2.89 -35.15 -10.98
CA PRO A 412 -3.61 -34.92 -12.22
C PRO A 412 -2.60 -34.33 -13.23
N PRO A 413 -2.56 -34.82 -14.48
CA PRO A 413 -1.77 -34.18 -15.52
C PRO A 413 -2.14 -32.70 -15.52
N LEU A 414 -1.14 -31.82 -15.49
CA LEU A 414 -1.37 -30.42 -15.88
C LEU A 414 -1.82 -30.48 -17.33
N GLU A 415 -3.13 -30.53 -17.57
CA GLU A 415 -3.71 -30.33 -18.88
C GLU A 415 -3.12 -29.03 -19.42
N GLN A 416 -2.45 -29.15 -20.56
CA GLN A 416 -1.96 -28.00 -21.29
C GLN A 416 -3.17 -27.20 -21.76
N SER A 417 -3.61 -26.22 -20.96
CA SER A 417 -4.44 -25.15 -21.46
C SER A 417 -3.60 -24.36 -22.48
N GLY A 418 -3.66 -24.79 -23.73
CA GLY A 418 -2.87 -24.27 -24.83
C GLY A 418 -2.59 -25.38 -25.83
N SER A 419 -3.55 -25.64 -26.71
CA SER A 419 -3.28 -26.30 -27.98
C SER A 419 -2.07 -25.61 -28.62
N ALA A 420 -0.97 -26.36 -28.69
CA ALA A 420 0.19 -25.97 -29.47
C ALA A 420 -0.27 -25.93 -30.93
N THR A 421 -0.61 -24.75 -31.43
CA THR A 421 -0.61 -24.49 -32.86
C THR A 421 0.81 -24.79 -33.35
N LYS A 422 0.93 -25.88 -34.12
CA LYS A 422 2.16 -26.31 -34.76
C LYS A 422 2.79 -25.10 -35.45
N ARG A 423 3.98 -24.67 -35.00
CA ARG A 423 4.81 -23.78 -35.80
C ARG A 423 5.20 -24.54 -37.09
N PRO A 424 5.00 -23.97 -38.29
CA PRO A 424 5.49 -24.61 -39.50
C PRO A 424 7.02 -24.62 -39.53
N PRO A 425 7.64 -25.56 -40.25
CA PRO A 425 9.08 -25.77 -40.26
C PRO A 425 9.83 -24.58 -40.86
N LYS A 426 11.07 -24.38 -40.39
CA LYS A 426 12.02 -23.38 -40.89
C LYS A 426 12.52 -23.79 -42.29
N SER A 427 11.81 -23.39 -43.33
CA SER A 427 12.34 -23.30 -44.69
C SER A 427 11.59 -22.22 -45.46
N LEU A 428 12.33 -21.39 -46.20
CA LEU A 428 11.94 -20.12 -46.85
C LEU A 428 11.93 -18.86 -45.98
N ARG A 429 13.14 -18.42 -45.56
CA ARG A 429 13.43 -16.99 -45.42
C ARG A 429 13.89 -16.45 -46.77
N ARG A 430 12.96 -16.08 -47.66
CA ARG A 430 13.26 -15.14 -48.74
C ARG A 430 13.22 -13.72 -48.16
N ARG A 431 14.31 -12.99 -48.32
CA ARG A 431 14.42 -11.56 -47.97
C ARG A 431 13.44 -10.76 -48.82
N THR A 432 12.35 -10.28 -48.24
CA THR A 432 11.59 -9.14 -48.79
C THR A 432 11.88 -7.92 -47.94
N ARG A 433 12.49 -6.90 -48.57
CA ARG A 433 12.70 -5.57 -47.98
C ARG A 433 11.33 -4.90 -47.80
N PRO A 434 11.06 -4.18 -46.70
CA PRO A 434 9.89 -3.33 -46.62
C PRO A 434 10.05 -2.14 -47.58
N ILE A 435 9.08 -1.95 -48.46
CA ILE A 435 8.93 -0.76 -49.30
C ILE A 435 8.60 0.40 -48.36
N LEU A 436 9.45 1.43 -48.40
CA LEU A 436 9.26 2.70 -47.72
C LEU A 436 8.09 3.44 -48.40
N ILE A 437 6.92 3.47 -47.78
CA ILE A 437 5.84 4.37 -48.20
C ILE A 437 6.22 5.77 -47.70
N ARG A 438 6.66 6.63 -48.63
CA ARG A 438 6.85 8.07 -48.39
C ARG A 438 5.49 8.69 -48.05
N GLN A 439 5.32 9.15 -46.82
CA GLN A 439 4.24 10.09 -46.48
C GLN A 439 4.51 11.42 -47.20
N ILE A 440 3.55 11.82 -48.02
CA ILE A 440 3.47 13.14 -48.65
C ILE A 440 2.96 14.14 -47.57
N PRO A 441 3.55 15.33 -47.41
CA PRO A 441 3.03 16.34 -46.48
C PRO A 441 1.75 16.98 -47.04
N ILE A 442 0.66 16.92 -46.27
CA ILE A 442 -0.62 17.59 -46.53
C ILE A 442 -0.53 19.04 -46.00
N ASP A 443 0.34 19.85 -46.61
CA ASP A 443 0.46 21.30 -46.32
C ASP A 443 0.43 22.15 -47.60
N ARG A 444 -0.24 21.67 -48.67
CA ARG A 444 -0.28 22.39 -49.95
C ARG A 444 -1.61 22.27 -50.72
N LEU A 445 -2.73 22.35 -50.02
CA LEU A 445 -4.06 22.33 -50.66
C LEU A 445 -5.12 23.26 -50.06
N LEU A 446 -4.73 24.29 -49.31
CA LEU A 446 -5.61 25.41 -48.96
C LEU A 446 -4.84 26.74 -49.09
N ALA A 447 -4.59 27.09 -50.34
CA ALA A 447 -4.26 28.45 -50.77
C ALA A 447 -4.88 28.64 -52.17
N ARG A 448 -6.20 28.83 -52.19
CA ARG A 448 -6.94 29.62 -53.17
C ARG A 448 -8.17 30.18 -52.46
#